data_AF-A0A2P4QE19-F1
#
_entry.id   AF-A0A2P4QE19-F1
#
_cell.length_a   1.000
_cell.length_b   1.000
_cell.length_c   1.000
_cell.angle_alpha   90.00
_cell.angle_beta   90.00
_cell.angle_gamma   90.00
#
_symmetry.space_group_name_H-M   'P 1'
#
loop_
_entity.id
_entity.type
_entity.pdbx_description
1 polymer ?
#
loop_
_entity_poly.entity_id
_entity_poly.type
_entity_poly.pdbx_seq_one_letter_code
_entity_poly.pdbx_strand_id
1 'polypeptide(L)'
;MKFGRTNGIELSPDEKTLYLSEAFNIGFTPVSNKIWKFKVDHRTGMVSSQELFVDFAILDGTQSVDVDGMRTDIEGNLYVTRNGGQEVVVFSPNKVVLSRIKLNIKSAANLELAGDQGKTMFIVGKCLDDETKGCVDKFENNIPGKAFTLLNR
;
A
#
# COMPACT_ATOMS: atom_id res chain seq x y z
N MET A 1 -12.09 -5.10 18.78
CA MET A 1 -10.84 -5.69 18.25
C MET A 1 -9.70 -4.73 18.54
N LYS A 2 -8.50 -5.24 18.82
CA LYS A 2 -7.31 -4.41 19.07
C LYS A 2 -6.30 -4.71 17.97
N PHE A 3 -6.03 -3.73 17.11
CA PHE A 3 -4.97 -3.82 16.12
C PHE A 3 -3.60 -3.58 16.76
N GLY A 4 -2.55 -4.07 16.10
CA GLY A 4 -1.19 -3.56 16.29
C GLY A 4 -1.05 -2.13 15.77
N ARG A 5 0.18 -1.71 15.47
CA ARG A 5 0.42 -0.43 14.78
C ARG A 5 -0.17 -0.52 13.38
N THR A 6 -1.02 0.44 13.03
CA THR A 6 -1.62 0.55 11.70
C THR A 6 -0.99 1.72 10.96
N ASN A 7 -0.99 1.67 9.62
CA ASN A 7 -0.41 2.74 8.81
C ASN A 7 -1.16 2.95 7.48
N GLY A 8 -0.78 2.21 6.44
CA GLY A 8 -1.45 2.20 5.15
C GLY A 8 -2.95 1.95 5.27
N ILE A 9 -3.71 2.80 4.60
CA ILE A 9 -5.16 2.78 4.53
C ILE A 9 -5.56 3.16 3.11
N GLU A 10 -6.53 2.45 2.53
CA GLU A 10 -7.01 2.75 1.18
C GLU A 10 -8.43 2.19 0.96
N LEU A 11 -9.22 2.84 0.09
CA LEU A 11 -10.51 2.32 -0.36
C LEU A 11 -10.38 1.72 -1.76
N SER A 12 -11.15 0.65 -2.03
CA SER A 12 -11.39 0.18 -3.41
C SER A 12 -12.01 1.30 -4.28
N PRO A 13 -11.92 1.20 -5.62
CA PRO A 13 -12.50 2.20 -6.53
C PRO A 13 -14.00 2.43 -6.35
N ASP A 14 -14.74 1.41 -5.93
CA ASP A 14 -16.17 1.50 -5.64
C ASP A 14 -16.48 1.91 -4.19
N GLU A 15 -15.44 2.20 -3.39
CA GLU A 15 -15.49 2.61 -1.99
C GLU A 15 -16.16 1.60 -1.03
N LYS A 16 -16.42 0.36 -1.48
CA LYS A 16 -17.06 -0.67 -0.66
C LYS A 16 -16.10 -1.51 0.16
N THR A 17 -14.80 -1.46 -0.15
CA THR A 17 -13.76 -2.19 0.56
C THR A 17 -12.73 -1.23 1.13
N LEU A 18 -12.52 -1.28 2.45
CA LEU A 18 -11.42 -0.60 3.14
C LEU A 18 -10.28 -1.57 3.35
N TYR A 19 -9.07 -1.20 2.94
CA TYR A 19 -7.83 -1.89 3.25
C TYR A 19 -7.12 -1.18 4.39
N LEU A 20 -6.57 -1.93 5.34
CA LEU A 20 -5.80 -1.41 6.47
C LEU A 20 -4.62 -2.32 6.75
N SER A 21 -3.42 -1.73 6.80
CA SER A 21 -2.22 -2.45 7.23
C SER A 21 -2.12 -2.54 8.75
N GLU A 22 -1.52 -3.61 9.25
CA GLU A 22 -1.26 -3.84 10.67
C GLU A 22 0.08 -4.54 10.86
N ALA A 23 0.85 -4.02 11.81
CA ALA A 23 2.09 -4.60 12.27
C ALA A 23 2.10 -4.78 13.79
N PHE A 24 2.66 -5.90 14.25
CA PHE A 24 3.12 -6.04 15.63
C PHE A 24 4.63 -5.92 15.66
N ASN A 25 5.14 -5.19 16.66
CA ASN A 25 6.56 -4.92 16.81
C ASN A 25 7.09 -5.53 18.12
N ILE A 26 8.33 -6.02 18.09
CA ILE A 26 9.15 -6.22 19.30
C ILE A 26 10.24 -5.15 19.25
N GLY A 27 10.14 -4.16 20.14
CA GLY A 27 10.94 -2.95 20.05
C GLY A 27 10.64 -2.19 18.75
N PHE A 28 11.68 -1.86 17.98
CA PHE A 28 11.55 -1.17 16.69
C PHE A 28 11.38 -2.11 15.50
N THR A 29 11.37 -3.43 15.72
CA THR A 29 11.35 -4.44 14.65
C THR A 29 9.95 -5.00 14.47
N PRO A 30 9.33 -4.92 13.27
CA PRO A 30 8.12 -5.66 12.95
C PRO A 30 8.36 -7.17 13.03
N VAL A 31 7.43 -7.89 13.64
CA VAL A 31 7.43 -9.37 13.73
C VAL A 31 6.19 -9.99 13.10
N SER A 32 5.22 -9.16 12.75
CA SER A 32 4.03 -9.50 11.97
C SER A 32 3.75 -8.32 11.06
N ASN A 33 3.36 -8.59 9.82
CA ASN A 33 2.89 -7.55 8.91
C ASN A 33 1.76 -8.12 8.04
N LYS A 34 0.59 -7.51 8.14
CA LYS A 34 -0.64 -7.99 7.52
C LYS A 34 -1.40 -6.83 6.89
N ILE A 35 -2.19 -7.15 5.89
CA ILE A 35 -3.22 -6.25 5.36
C ILE A 35 -4.56 -6.91 5.60
N TRP A 36 -5.45 -6.18 6.23
CA TRP A 36 -6.85 -6.53 6.42
C TRP A 36 -7.70 -5.80 5.41
N LYS A 37 -8.84 -6.41 5.05
CA LYS A 37 -9.90 -5.72 4.33
C LYS A 37 -11.22 -5.79 5.08
N PHE A 38 -12.07 -4.79 4.87
CA PHE A 38 -13.36 -4.63 5.52
C PHE A 38 -14.39 -4.18 4.51
N LYS A 39 -15.66 -4.49 4.76
CA LYS A 39 -16.78 -3.87 4.04
C LYS A 39 -17.07 -2.49 4.60
N VAL A 40 -17.38 -1.55 3.71
CA VAL A 40 -17.79 -0.19 4.04
C VAL A 40 -19.22 0.04 3.56
N ASP A 41 -20.08 0.50 4.46
CA ASP A 41 -21.39 1.03 4.07
C ASP A 41 -21.22 2.49 3.61
N HIS A 42 -21.40 2.73 2.31
CA HIS A 42 -21.21 4.06 1.70
C HIS A 42 -22.19 5.14 2.21
N ARG A 43 -23.30 4.77 2.85
CA ARG A 43 -24.29 5.72 3.36
C ARG A 43 -23.95 6.20 4.76
N THR A 44 -23.36 5.32 5.57
CA THR A 44 -23.13 5.55 7.00
C THR A 44 -21.66 5.65 7.36
N GLY A 45 -20.75 5.20 6.48
CA GLY A 45 -19.33 5.04 6.77
C GLY A 45 -19.01 3.87 7.70
N MET A 46 -20.00 3.02 8.04
CA MET A 46 -19.77 1.90 8.93
C MET A 46 -18.86 0.85 8.31
N VAL A 47 -17.85 0.42 9.09
CA VAL A 47 -16.88 -0.61 8.71
C VAL A 47 -17.23 -1.93 9.38
N SER A 48 -17.26 -3.03 8.62
CA SER A 48 -17.64 -4.36 9.10
C SER A 48 -16.91 -5.48 8.34
N SER A 49 -17.17 -6.75 8.70
CA SER A 49 -16.65 -7.92 7.98
C SER A 49 -15.13 -7.91 7.78
N GLN A 50 -14.37 -7.90 8.87
CA GLN A 50 -12.91 -8.03 8.81
C GLN A 50 -12.51 -9.36 8.17
N GLU A 51 -11.70 -9.28 7.13
CA GLU A 51 -11.13 -10.42 6.44
C GLU A 51 -9.63 -10.20 6.21
N LEU A 52 -8.82 -11.24 6.39
CA LEU A 52 -7.40 -11.18 6.05
C LEU A 52 -7.25 -11.00 4.53
N PHE A 53 -6.59 -9.94 4.10
CA PHE A 53 -6.24 -9.74 2.68
C PHE A 53 -4.91 -10.42 2.37
N VAL A 54 -3.83 -10.04 3.08
CA VAL A 54 -2.48 -10.59 2.91
C VAL A 54 -1.82 -10.76 4.27
N ASP A 55 -1.08 -11.85 4.44
CA ASP A 55 -0.13 -12.08 5.54
C ASP A 55 1.26 -12.29 4.93
N PHE A 56 2.18 -11.36 5.16
CA PHE A 56 3.52 -11.43 4.56
C PHE A 56 4.37 -12.58 5.12
N ALA A 57 4.05 -13.12 6.30
CA ALA A 57 4.72 -14.33 6.79
C ALA A 57 4.38 -15.54 5.91
N ILE A 58 3.12 -15.63 5.47
CA ILE A 58 2.62 -16.73 4.64
C ILE A 58 2.93 -16.51 3.16
N LEU A 59 2.85 -15.26 2.69
CA LEU A 59 3.07 -14.94 1.28
C LEU A 59 4.51 -15.22 0.85
N ASP A 60 5.48 -14.72 1.60
CA ASP A 60 6.89 -14.71 1.18
C ASP A 60 7.92 -14.68 2.33
N GLY A 61 7.48 -14.75 3.59
CA GLY A 61 8.37 -14.71 4.75
C GLY A 61 8.97 -13.32 5.04
N THR A 62 8.37 -12.24 4.52
CA THR A 62 8.85 -10.86 4.71
C THR A 62 8.09 -10.09 5.80
N GLN A 63 7.57 -10.77 6.82
CA GLN A 63 6.82 -10.13 7.91
C GLN A 63 7.61 -9.10 8.74
N SER A 64 8.94 -9.10 8.61
CA SER A 64 9.82 -8.11 9.23
C SER A 64 9.99 -6.82 8.42
N VAL A 65 9.52 -6.81 7.16
CA VAL A 65 9.49 -5.62 6.31
C VAL A 65 8.13 -4.94 6.49
N ASP A 66 8.16 -3.63 6.73
CA ASP A 66 6.97 -2.89 7.13
C ASP A 66 6.08 -2.54 5.93
N VAL A 67 4.76 -2.54 6.10
CA VAL A 67 3.84 -1.87 5.18
C VAL A 67 3.64 -0.44 5.67
N ASP A 68 3.81 0.52 4.77
CA ASP A 68 3.58 1.94 5.03
C ASP A 68 2.37 2.40 4.19
N GLY A 69 2.49 3.40 3.31
CA GLY A 69 1.42 3.85 2.43
C GLY A 69 0.92 2.81 1.41
N MET A 70 -0.35 2.95 1.04
CA MET A 70 -1.03 2.17 0.00
C MET A 70 -1.89 3.07 -0.90
N ARG A 71 -2.09 2.66 -2.17
CA ARG A 71 -3.04 3.28 -3.12
C ARG A 71 -3.68 2.24 -4.03
N THR A 72 -4.82 2.59 -4.61
CA THR A 72 -5.48 1.80 -5.66
C THR A 72 -5.44 2.50 -7.02
N ASP A 73 -5.31 1.71 -8.08
CA ASP A 73 -5.67 2.16 -9.44
C ASP A 73 -7.18 2.00 -9.70
N ILE A 74 -7.65 2.40 -10.88
CA ILE A 74 -9.07 2.31 -11.25
C ILE A 74 -9.58 0.87 -11.45
N GLU A 75 -8.70 -0.11 -11.60
CA GLU A 75 -9.07 -1.53 -11.68
C GLU A 75 -9.14 -2.20 -10.30
N GLY A 76 -8.72 -1.48 -9.25
CA GLY A 76 -8.71 -1.94 -7.88
C GLY A 76 -7.44 -2.71 -7.50
N ASN A 77 -6.38 -2.61 -8.32
CA ASN A 77 -5.09 -3.15 -7.93
C ASN A 77 -4.52 -2.31 -6.78
N LEU A 78 -4.14 -2.97 -5.69
CA LEU A 78 -3.62 -2.36 -4.48
C LEU A 78 -2.09 -2.32 -4.54
N TYR A 79 -1.55 -1.11 -4.57
CA TYR A 79 -0.11 -0.83 -4.52
C TYR A 79 0.29 -0.61 -3.07
N VAL A 80 1.29 -1.36 -2.62
CA VAL A 80 1.70 -1.42 -1.21
C VAL A 80 3.19 -1.10 -1.11
N THR A 81 3.53 0.00 -0.46
CA THR A 81 4.93 0.30 -0.14
C THR A 81 5.47 -0.69 0.90
N ARG A 82 6.70 -1.18 0.68
CA ARG A 82 7.42 -2.03 1.63
C ARG A 82 8.60 -1.26 2.20
N ASN A 83 8.39 -0.60 3.35
CA ASN A 83 9.38 0.25 4.00
C ASN A 83 10.55 -0.60 4.53
N GLY A 84 11.76 -0.31 4.03
CA GLY A 84 12.98 -1.11 4.27
C GLY A 84 13.14 -2.29 3.30
N GLY A 85 12.13 -2.57 2.46
CA GLY A 85 12.13 -3.65 1.46
C GLY A 85 12.55 -3.22 0.05
N GLN A 86 12.71 -1.91 -0.21
CA GLN A 86 13.05 -1.35 -1.53
C GLN A 86 12.10 -1.80 -2.65
N GLU A 87 10.82 -1.99 -2.33
CA GLU A 87 9.82 -2.41 -3.31
C GLU A 87 8.44 -1.78 -3.06
N VAL A 88 7.65 -1.72 -4.13
CA VAL A 88 6.19 -1.65 -4.07
C VAL A 88 5.64 -3.00 -4.56
N VAL A 89 4.77 -3.63 -3.78
CA VAL A 89 4.07 -4.86 -4.18
C VAL A 89 2.69 -4.50 -4.68
N VAL A 90 2.28 -5.08 -5.82
CA VAL A 90 0.99 -4.82 -6.45
C VAL A 90 0.12 -6.06 -6.34
N PHE A 91 -1.05 -5.93 -5.73
CA PHE A 91 -2.03 -7.01 -5.59
C PHE A 91 -3.27 -6.73 -6.42
N SER A 92 -3.81 -7.76 -7.09
CA SER A 92 -5.18 -7.70 -7.62
C SER A 92 -6.21 -7.67 -6.48
N PRO A 93 -7.47 -7.28 -6.75
CA PRO A 93 -8.58 -7.39 -5.79
C PRO A 93 -8.76 -8.83 -5.23
N ASN A 94 -8.32 -9.83 -5.99
CA ASN A 94 -8.40 -11.25 -5.66
C ASN A 94 -7.17 -11.77 -4.90
N LYS A 95 -6.33 -10.88 -4.33
CA LYS A 95 -5.15 -11.20 -3.49
C LYS A 95 -3.97 -11.83 -4.25
N VAL A 96 -4.01 -11.85 -5.58
CA VAL A 96 -2.90 -12.33 -6.41
C VAL A 96 -1.84 -11.23 -6.53
N VAL A 97 -0.56 -11.56 -6.31
CA VAL A 97 0.56 -10.66 -6.60
C VAL A 97 0.69 -10.51 -8.11
N LEU A 98 0.49 -9.29 -8.60
CA LEU A 98 0.62 -8.95 -10.02
C LEU A 98 2.03 -8.51 -10.37
N SER A 99 2.69 -7.78 -9.47
CA SER A 99 4.03 -7.25 -9.70
C SER A 99 4.75 -6.91 -8.40
N ARG A 100 6.08 -6.86 -8.47
CA ARG A 100 6.98 -6.29 -7.47
C ARG A 100 7.87 -5.28 -8.16
N ILE A 101 7.64 -4.01 -7.87
CA ILE A 101 8.36 -2.89 -8.48
C ILE A 101 9.56 -2.61 -7.58
N LYS A 102 10.76 -2.89 -8.08
CA LYS A 102 12.02 -2.57 -7.39
C LYS A 102 12.27 -1.06 -7.40
N LEU A 103 12.72 -0.53 -6.28
CA LEU A 103 12.95 0.89 -6.09
C LEU A 103 14.44 1.24 -5.93
N ASN A 104 14.77 2.49 -6.23
CA ASN A 104 16.05 3.15 -5.95
C ASN A 104 16.00 4.01 -4.68
N ILE A 105 15.03 3.75 -3.80
CA ILE A 105 14.90 4.34 -2.46
C ILE A 105 14.92 3.24 -1.41
N LYS A 106 15.53 3.51 -0.25
CA LYS A 106 15.72 2.52 0.81
C LYS A 106 14.42 2.13 1.50
N SER A 107 13.65 3.15 1.87
CA SER A 107 12.49 3.05 2.75
C SER A 107 11.32 3.80 2.14
N ALA A 108 10.56 3.12 1.27
CA ALA A 108 9.34 3.65 0.69
C ALA A 108 8.29 3.87 1.80
N ALA A 109 7.90 5.11 2.01
CA ALA A 109 6.95 5.51 3.05
C ALA A 109 5.54 5.73 2.48
N ASN A 110 5.42 6.25 1.25
CA ASN A 110 4.13 6.44 0.60
C ASN A 110 4.25 6.48 -0.92
N LEU A 111 3.13 6.39 -1.62
CA LEU A 111 3.06 6.51 -3.07
C LEU A 111 1.77 7.19 -3.54
N GLU A 112 1.78 7.76 -4.74
CA GLU A 112 0.60 8.27 -5.43
C GLU A 112 0.71 8.06 -6.95
N LEU A 113 -0.40 7.73 -7.59
CA LEU A 113 -0.51 7.63 -9.05
C LEU A 113 -1.01 8.97 -9.60
N ALA A 114 -0.14 9.71 -10.27
CA ALA A 114 -0.35 11.08 -10.75
C ALA A 114 0.28 11.30 -12.14
N GLY A 115 0.72 12.53 -12.43
CA GLY A 115 1.17 12.94 -13.77
C GLY A 115 0.00 13.24 -14.71
N ASP A 116 0.30 13.62 -15.95
CA ASP A 116 -0.70 14.15 -16.89
C ASP A 116 -1.86 13.21 -17.17
N GLN A 117 -1.62 11.90 -17.04
CA GLN A 117 -2.61 10.84 -17.30
C GLN A 117 -2.91 10.01 -16.04
N GLY A 118 -2.43 10.42 -14.86
CA GLY A 118 -2.62 9.65 -13.63
C GLY A 118 -1.85 8.33 -13.56
N LYS A 119 -0.94 8.10 -14.50
CA LYS A 119 -0.24 6.84 -14.74
C LYS A 119 1.19 6.81 -14.19
N THR A 120 1.73 7.95 -13.79
CA THR A 120 3.06 8.03 -13.19
C THR A 120 2.93 7.83 -11.69
N MET A 121 3.49 6.74 -11.19
CA MET A 121 3.60 6.51 -9.75
C MET A 121 4.78 7.29 -9.20
N PHE A 122 4.54 8.14 -8.22
CA PHE A 122 5.57 8.79 -7.42
C PHE A 122 5.65 8.07 -6.08
N ILE A 123 6.84 7.65 -5.69
CA ILE A 123 7.09 6.93 -4.43
C ILE A 123 8.05 7.78 -3.61
N VAL A 124 7.69 8.09 -2.38
CA VAL A 124 8.50 8.91 -1.48
C VAL A 124 9.09 8.07 -0.36
N GLY A 125 10.28 8.42 0.09
CA GLY A 125 10.95 7.67 1.14
C GLY A 125 12.32 8.21 1.49
N LYS A 126 13.11 7.40 2.20
CA LYS A 126 14.52 7.69 2.46
C LYS A 126 15.40 7.31 1.28
N CYS A 127 16.41 8.13 0.98
CA CYS A 127 17.36 7.85 -0.08
C CYS A 127 18.15 6.56 0.18
N LEU A 128 18.60 5.92 -0.90
CA LEU A 128 19.36 4.66 -0.83
C LEU A 128 20.77 4.84 -0.27
N ASP A 129 21.40 5.97 -0.59
CA ASP A 129 22.77 6.34 -0.24
C ASP A 129 22.87 7.16 1.06
N ASP A 130 21.80 7.85 1.46
CA ASP A 130 21.76 8.68 2.68
C ASP A 130 20.35 8.68 3.31
N GLU A 131 20.17 7.84 4.34
CA GLU A 131 18.88 7.69 5.02
C GLU A 131 18.44 8.92 5.83
N THR A 132 19.29 9.96 5.95
CA THR A 132 18.91 11.24 6.56
C THR A 132 18.18 12.16 5.60
N LYS A 133 18.18 11.84 4.30
CA LYS A 133 17.54 12.61 3.23
C LYS A 133 16.28 11.91 2.71
N GLY A 134 15.33 12.75 2.28
CA GLY A 134 14.16 12.31 1.53
C GLY A 134 14.45 12.21 0.03
N CYS A 135 13.98 11.13 -0.59
CA CYS A 135 14.06 10.89 -2.03
C CYS A 135 12.69 10.56 -2.61
N VAL A 136 12.57 10.75 -3.92
CA VAL A 136 11.40 10.36 -4.72
C VAL A 136 11.87 9.43 -5.83
N ASP A 137 11.23 8.27 -5.95
CA ASP A 137 11.35 7.41 -7.12
C ASP A 137 10.10 7.52 -7.99
N LYS A 138 10.22 7.13 -9.26
CA LYS A 138 9.11 7.16 -10.21
C LYS A 138 9.00 5.85 -10.98
N PHE A 139 7.77 5.43 -11.23
CA PHE A 139 7.47 4.28 -12.07
C PHE A 139 6.28 4.58 -12.97
N GLU A 140 6.41 4.28 -14.27
CA GLU A 140 5.30 4.45 -15.21
C GLU A 140 4.41 3.22 -15.22
N ASN A 141 3.13 3.43 -14.93
CA ASN A 141 2.09 2.40 -14.93
C ASN A 141 1.18 2.53 -16.16
N ASN A 142 0.45 1.47 -16.50
CA ASN A 142 -0.50 1.53 -17.61
C ASN A 142 -1.90 1.99 -17.20
N ILE A 143 -2.24 1.85 -15.91
CA ILE A 143 -3.58 2.09 -15.36
C ILE A 143 -3.51 3.32 -14.46
N PRO A 144 -4.41 4.31 -14.62
CA PRO A 144 -4.37 5.51 -13.81
C PRO A 144 -4.81 5.25 -12.36
N GLY A 145 -4.33 6.10 -11.45
CA GLY A 145 -4.74 6.11 -10.05
C GLY A 145 -6.23 6.39 -9.87
N LYS A 146 -6.83 5.75 -8.87
CA LYS A 146 -8.22 6.05 -8.46
C LYS A 146 -8.36 7.52 -8.06
N ALA A 147 -7.50 8.01 -7.16
CA ALA A 147 -7.58 9.37 -6.63
C ALA A 147 -7.45 10.42 -7.75
N PHE A 148 -6.45 10.28 -8.63
CA PHE A 148 -6.30 11.13 -9.81
C PHE A 148 -7.56 11.15 -10.67
N THR A 149 -8.11 9.97 -10.97
CA THR A 149 -9.30 9.85 -11.85
C THR A 149 -10.55 10.46 -11.22
N LEU A 150 -10.69 10.44 -9.89
CA LEU A 150 -11.82 11.07 -9.19
C LEU A 150 -11.72 12.60 -9.18
N LEU A 151 -10.51 13.14 -9.01
CA LEU A 151 -10.27 14.58 -8.89
C LEU A 151 -10.28 15.32 -10.24
N ASN A 152 -10.08 14.60 -11.35
CA ASN A 152 -10.00 15.17 -12.71
C ASN A 152 -11.23 14.81 -13.57
N ARG A 153 -12.39 14.62 -12.95
CA ARG A 153 -13.67 14.44 -13.66
C ARG A 153 -14.28 15.76 -14.10
#